data_AF-A0A6N7GTT7-F1
#
_entry.id   AF-A0A6N7GTT7-F1
#
_cell.length_a   1.000
_cell.length_b   1.000
_cell.length_c   1.000
_cell.angle_alpha   90.00
_cell.angle_beta   90.00
_cell.angle_gamma   90.00
#
_symmetry.space_group_name_H-M   'P 1'
#
loop_
_entity.id
_entity.type
_entity.pdbx_description
1 polymer ?
#
loop_
_entity_poly.entity_id
_entity_poly.type
_entity_poly.pdbx_seq_one_letter_code
_entity_poly.pdbx_strand_id
1 'polypeptide(L)'
;MLGYRYHRTRQFIETAARAVDLQSAIEVEPKTLKRELLVRHGRCSIVPYGLLWDEIKSGELLVRRIKPRLSRTVALLLNASLSPPAEKFLLTTIRSIVVQRII
;
A
#
# COMPACT_ATOMS: atom_id res chain seq x y z
N MET A 1 -7.53 5.34 -25.13
CA MET A 1 -7.53 4.01 -24.46
C MET A 1 -6.55 4.11 -23.29
N LEU A 2 -7.05 4.42 -22.09
CA LEU A 2 -6.19 4.58 -20.90
C LEU A 2 -5.65 3.19 -20.52
N GLY A 3 -4.33 3.04 -20.65
CA GLY A 3 -3.63 1.78 -20.41
C GLY A 3 -3.89 1.27 -19.00
N TYR A 4 -4.66 0.18 -18.91
CA TYR A 4 -4.70 -0.69 -17.75
C TYR A 4 -3.29 -1.24 -17.53
N ARG A 5 -2.48 -0.51 -16.77
CA ARG A 5 -1.21 -1.04 -16.25
C ARG A 5 -1.59 -2.31 -15.49
N TYR A 6 -0.91 -3.42 -15.74
CA TYR A 6 -1.09 -4.66 -14.99
C TYR A 6 -1.01 -4.36 -13.48
N HIS A 7 -2.16 -4.20 -12.82
CA HIS A 7 -2.24 -3.91 -11.40
C HIS A 7 -1.92 -5.21 -10.66
N ARG A 8 -0.63 -5.55 -10.53
CA ARG A 8 -0.14 -6.60 -9.61
C ARG A 8 -0.77 -6.44 -8.21
N THR A 9 -1.13 -5.21 -7.87
CA THR A 9 -1.86 -4.89 -6.64
C THR A 9 -3.24 -5.51 -6.57
N ARG A 10 -4.01 -5.48 -7.66
CA ARG A 10 -5.37 -6.01 -7.73
C ARG A 10 -5.38 -7.53 -7.64
N GLN A 11 -4.60 -8.21 -8.49
CA GLN A 11 -4.51 -9.68 -8.46
C GLN A 11 -4.12 -10.21 -7.08
N PHE A 12 -3.22 -9.51 -6.40
CA PHE A 12 -2.81 -9.86 -5.03
C PHE A 12 -3.94 -9.67 -4.01
N ILE A 13 -4.73 -8.59 -4.12
CA ILE A 13 -5.88 -8.35 -3.24
C ILE A 13 -7.00 -9.37 -3.54
N GLU A 14 -7.30 -9.64 -4.81
CA GLU A 14 -8.33 -10.59 -5.23
C GLU A 14 -8.01 -12.02 -4.82
N THR A 15 -6.73 -12.44 -4.94
CA THR A 15 -6.27 -13.74 -4.44
C THR A 15 -6.54 -13.88 -2.94
N ALA A 16 -6.35 -12.81 -2.17
CA ALA A 16 -6.63 -12.81 -0.74
C ALA A 16 -8.13 -12.72 -0.41
N ALA A 17 -8.89 -11.96 -1.21
CA ALA A 17 -10.33 -11.79 -1.06
C ALA A 17 -11.09 -13.11 -1.23
N ARG A 18 -10.58 -14.02 -2.08
CA ARG A 18 -11.11 -15.39 -2.22
C ARG A 18 -11.09 -16.18 -0.92
N ALA A 19 -10.14 -15.91 -0.03
CA ALA A 19 -10.05 -16.59 1.27
C ALA A 19 -11.03 -16.05 2.32
N VAL A 20 -11.73 -14.95 2.04
CA VAL A 20 -12.59 -14.23 3.00
C VAL A 20 -13.94 -13.82 2.41
N ASP A 21 -14.37 -14.47 1.31
CA ASP A 21 -15.64 -14.26 0.60
C ASP A 21 -16.01 -12.77 0.39
N LEU A 22 -15.05 -11.99 -0.11
CA LEU A 22 -15.25 -10.58 -0.43
C LEU A 22 -15.65 -10.40 -1.89
N GLN A 23 -16.87 -9.93 -2.13
CA GLN A 23 -17.25 -9.41 -3.44
C GLN A 23 -16.72 -7.98 -3.60
N SER A 24 -15.65 -7.81 -4.39
CA SER A 24 -15.11 -6.48 -4.70
C SER A 24 -16.07 -5.72 -5.63
N ALA A 25 -16.80 -4.75 -5.10
CA ALA A 25 -17.83 -4.03 -5.86
C ALA A 25 -17.29 -2.84 -6.69
N ILE A 26 -16.18 -2.21 -6.28
CA ILE A 26 -15.69 -0.97 -6.90
C ILE A 26 -14.15 -0.91 -6.88
N GLU A 27 -13.53 -0.65 -8.05
CA GLU A 27 -12.11 -0.34 -8.18
C GLU A 27 -11.88 1.17 -8.15
N VAL A 28 -10.97 1.62 -7.29
CA VAL A 28 -10.65 3.04 -7.13
C VAL A 28 -9.14 3.21 -6.99
N GLU A 29 -8.53 3.85 -7.98
CA GLU A 29 -7.08 4.13 -8.06
C GLU A 29 -6.64 5.36 -7.23
N PRO A 30 -7.33 6.51 -7.28
CA PRO A 30 -6.87 7.69 -6.53
C PRO A 30 -6.92 7.46 -5.01
N LYS A 31 -5.82 7.72 -4.30
CA LYS A 31 -5.75 7.66 -2.83
C LYS A 31 -6.83 8.54 -2.20
N THR A 32 -7.06 9.74 -2.75
CA THR A 32 -8.04 10.71 -2.27
C THR A 32 -9.48 10.19 -2.36
N LEU A 33 -9.86 9.61 -3.50
CA LEU A 33 -11.19 9.04 -3.68
C LEU A 33 -11.40 7.80 -2.80
N LYS A 34 -10.37 6.97 -2.63
CA LYS A 34 -10.40 5.84 -1.69
C LYS A 34 -10.59 6.33 -0.25
N ARG A 35 -9.88 7.38 0.16
CA ARG A 35 -10.04 7.99 1.49
C ARG A 35 -11.48 8.47 1.72
N GLU A 36 -12.05 9.20 0.77
CA GLU A 36 -13.42 9.70 0.87
C GLU A 36 -14.43 8.57 1.07
N LEU A 37 -14.31 7.49 0.28
CA LEU A 37 -15.19 6.32 0.39
C LEU A 37 -15.10 5.62 1.75
N LEU A 38 -13.90 5.56 2.33
CA LEU A 38 -13.67 4.92 3.63
C LEU A 38 -14.15 5.81 4.78
N VAL A 39 -13.77 7.08 4.78
CA VAL A 39 -14.00 8.01 5.90
C VAL A 39 -15.44 8.53 5.91
N ARG A 40 -16.01 8.82 4.74
CA ARG A 40 -17.32 9.50 4.65
C ARG A 40 -18.48 8.61 4.22
N HIS A 41 -18.19 7.51 3.51
CA HIS A 41 -19.24 6.63 2.95
C HIS A 41 -19.31 5.25 3.60
N GLY A 42 -18.63 5.02 4.71
CA GLY A 42 -18.71 3.79 5.49
C GLY A 42 -18.30 2.53 4.72
N ARG A 43 -17.46 2.67 3.69
CA ARG A 43 -16.96 1.53 2.91
C ARG A 43 -15.76 0.88 3.61
N CYS A 44 -15.50 -0.37 3.25
CA CYS A 44 -14.32 -1.12 3.68
C CYS A 44 -13.39 -1.38 2.48
N SER A 45 -12.09 -1.47 2.73
CA SER A 45 -11.11 -1.79 1.70
C SER A 45 -9.94 -2.60 2.25
N ILE A 46 -9.35 -3.42 1.39
CA ILE A 46 -8.06 -4.05 1.65
C ILE A 46 -6.99 -3.13 1.05
N VAL A 47 -6.12 -2.58 1.90
CA VAL A 47 -5.02 -1.69 1.51
C VAL A 47 -3.72 -2.08 2.20
N PRO A 48 -2.55 -1.77 1.62
CA PRO A 48 -1.30 -1.78 2.37
C PRO A 48 -1.42 -0.89 3.61
N TYR A 49 -1.00 -1.40 4.77
CA TYR A 49 -1.17 -0.74 6.07
C TYR A 49 -0.70 0.72 6.10
N GLY A 50 0.46 0.99 5.50
CA GLY A 50 1.04 2.34 5.46
C GLY A 50 0.32 3.34 4.54
N LEU A 51 -0.62 2.90 3.69
CA LEU A 51 -1.27 3.79 2.72
C LEU A 51 -2.16 4.85 3.39
N LEU A 52 -2.82 4.46 4.48
CA LEU A 52 -3.76 5.27 5.27
C LEU A 52 -3.31 5.40 6.72
N TRP A 53 -1.99 5.45 6.92
CA TRP A 53 -1.39 5.48 8.25
C TRP A 53 -1.84 6.68 9.07
N ASP A 54 -1.96 7.85 8.44
CA ASP A 54 -2.34 9.09 9.13
C ASP A 54 -3.77 8.99 9.67
N GLU A 55 -4.70 8.45 8.87
CA GLU A 55 -6.09 8.24 9.24
C GLU A 55 -6.25 7.13 10.31
N ILE A 56 -5.42 6.09 10.26
CA ILE A 56 -5.39 5.05 11.31
C ILE A 56 -4.85 5.64 12.61
N LYS A 57 -3.78 6.42 12.54
CA LYS A 57 -3.12 7.03 13.70
C LYS A 57 -4.01 8.09 14.37
N SER A 58 -4.77 8.86 13.59
CA SER A 58 -5.71 9.85 14.13
C SER A 58 -7.01 9.23 14.67
N GLY A 59 -7.24 7.94 14.43
CA GLY A 59 -8.46 7.24 14.83
C GLY A 59 -9.65 7.44 13.87
N GLU A 60 -9.45 8.09 12.72
CA GLU A 60 -10.47 8.22 11.67
C GLU A 60 -10.82 6.86 11.04
N LEU A 61 -9.87 5.92 11.01
CA LEU A 61 -10.07 4.58 10.47
C LEU A 61 -9.65 3.49 11.47
N LEU A 62 -10.50 2.48 11.57
CA LEU A 62 -10.15 1.22 12.23
C LEU A 62 -9.55 0.24 11.22
N VAL A 63 -8.60 -0.55 11.69
CA VAL A 63 -7.88 -1.51 10.86
C VAL A 63 -7.89 -2.90 11.48
N ARG A 64 -8.12 -3.91 10.64
CA ARG A 64 -8.03 -5.32 11.02
C ARG A 64 -7.00 -6.02 10.15
N ARG A 65 -6.13 -6.82 10.76
CA ARG A 65 -5.24 -7.72 10.03
C ARG A 65 -6.06 -8.81 9.36
N ILE A 66 -5.93 -8.96 8.04
CA ILE A 66 -6.54 -10.06 7.30
C ILE A 66 -5.75 -11.36 7.50
N LYS A 67 -6.46 -12.50 7.40
CA LYS A 67 -5.89 -13.85 7.43
C LYS A 67 -6.27 -14.57 6.12
N PRO A 68 -5.33 -15.19 5.39
CA PRO A 68 -3.89 -15.22 5.67
C PRO A 68 -3.24 -13.83 5.54
N ARG A 69 -2.09 -13.64 6.20
CA ARG A 69 -1.34 -12.38 6.09
C ARG A 69 -0.81 -12.23 4.67
N LEU A 70 -0.93 -11.01 4.15
CA LEU A 70 -0.42 -10.62 2.85
C LEU A 70 0.84 -9.78 3.01
N SER A 71 1.95 -10.22 2.43
CA SER A 71 3.21 -9.48 2.39
C SER A 71 3.62 -9.13 0.96
N ARG A 72 4.33 -8.01 0.80
CA ARG A 72 4.95 -7.64 -0.48
C ARG A 72 6.35 -7.10 -0.26
N THR A 73 7.23 -7.43 -1.18
CA THR A 73 8.57 -6.84 -1.25
C THR A 73 8.49 -5.49 -1.97
N VAL A 74 8.95 -4.43 -1.31
CA VAL A 74 9.16 -3.12 -1.94
C VAL A 74 10.63 -3.04 -2.33
N ALA A 75 10.90 -2.74 -3.61
CA ALA A 75 12.25 -2.58 -4.13
C ALA A 75 12.57 -1.09 -4.29
N LEU A 76 13.78 -0.70 -3.89
CA LEU A 76 14.36 0.58 -4.27
C LEU A 76 14.99 0.43 -5.64
N LEU A 77 14.50 1.20 -6.61
CA LEU A 77 15.11 1.27 -7.95
C LEU A 77 15.99 2.50 -8.01
N LEU A 78 17.26 2.29 -8.35
CA LEU A 78 18.24 3.34 -8.54
C LEU A 78 18.60 3.44 -10.02
N ASN A 79 18.90 4.65 -10.47
CA ASN A 79 19.41 4.84 -11.82
C ASN A 79 20.85 4.28 -11.89
N ALA A 80 21.17 3.54 -12.95
CA ALA A 80 22.52 3.02 -13.19
C ALA A 80 23.59 4.12 -13.30
N SER A 81 23.21 5.35 -13.66
CA SER A 81 24.12 6.50 -13.72
C SER A 81 24.36 7.17 -12.36
N LEU A 82 23.79 6.65 -11.27
CA LEU A 82 23.93 7.23 -9.95
C LEU A 82 25.37 7.05 -9.44
N SER A 83 25.95 8.12 -8.88
CA SER A 83 27.31 8.01 -8.34
C SER A 83 27.35 7.13 -7.09
N PRO A 84 28.43 6.36 -6.84
CA PRO A 84 28.54 5.49 -5.68
C PRO A 84 28.32 6.20 -4.32
N PRO A 85 28.80 7.45 -4.10
CA PRO A 85 28.50 8.17 -2.87
C PRO A 85 27.01 8.49 -2.69
N ALA A 86 26.33 8.86 -3.78
CA ALA A 86 24.90 9.17 -3.74
C ALA A 86 24.06 7.90 -3.51
N GLU A 87 24.43 6.78 -4.15
CA GLU A 87 23.83 5.48 -3.88
C GLU A 87 23.98 5.08 -2.40
N LYS A 88 25.20 5.17 -1.85
CA LYS A 88 25.47 4.84 -0.45
C LYS A 88 24.65 5.73 0.49
N PHE A 89 24.55 7.02 0.19
CA PHE A 89 23.74 7.96 0.97
C PHE A 89 22.25 7.58 0.93
N LEU A 90 21.67 7.36 -0.25
CA LEU A 90 20.26 6.98 -0.40
C LEU A 90 19.95 5.67 0.31
N LEU A 91 20.79 4.65 0.14
CA LEU A 91 20.63 3.35 0.81
C LEU A 91 20.67 3.50 2.33
N THR A 92 21.61 4.28 2.86
CA THR A 92 21.75 4.48 4.31
C THR A 92 20.55 5.22 4.88
N THR A 93 20.12 6.31 4.23
CA THR A 93 18.98 7.12 4.66
C THR A 93 17.66 6.35 4.58
N ILE A 94 17.43 5.60 3.50
CA ILE A 94 16.20 4.81 3.36
C ILE A 94 16.18 3.68 4.40
N ARG A 95 17.31 3.01 4.62
CA ARG A 95 17.41 1.96 5.66
C ARG A 95 17.10 2.51 7.05
N SER A 96 17.63 3.67 7.42
CA SER A 96 17.37 4.25 8.75
C SER A 96 15.90 4.57 8.95
N ILE A 97 15.23 5.14 7.94
CA ILE A 97 13.79 5.45 7.97
C ILE A 97 12.95 4.17 8.09
N VAL A 98 13.28 3.14 7.31
CA VAL A 98 12.55 1.87 7.31
C VAL A 98 12.67 1.16 8.66
N VAL A 99 13.87 1.10 9.23
CA VAL A 99 14.10 0.50 10.56
C VAL A 99 13.31 1.23 11.66
N GLN A 100 13.20 2.57 11.58
CA GLN A 100 12.45 3.36 12.55
C GLN A 100 10.92 3.24 12.43
N ARG A 101 10.39 2.80 11.27
CA ARG A 101 8.95 2.85 10.97
C ARG A 101 8.26 1.49 10.82
N ILE A 102 9.00 0.38 10.77
CA ILE A 102 8.40 -0.96 10.81
C ILE A 102 8.16 -1.33 12.28
N ILE A 103 6.88 -1.30 12.69
CA ILE A 103 6.34 -1.79 13.98
C ILE A 103 5.42 -2.98 13.69
#